data_AF-A0A3P7ITT0-F1
#
_entry.id   AF-A0A3P7ITT0-F1
#
_cell.length_a   1.000
_cell.length_b   1.000
_cell.length_c   1.000
_cell.angle_alpha   90.00
_cell.angle_beta   90.00
_cell.angle_gamma   90.00
#
_symmetry.space_group_name_H-M   'P 1'
#
loop_
_entity.id
_entity.type
_entity.pdbx_description
1 polymer ?
#
loop_
_entity_poly.entity_id
_entity_poly.type
_entity_poly.pdbx_seq_one_letter_code
_entity_poly.pdbx_strand_id
1 'polypeptide(L)'
;QFQTFERVVVQNILHGLSPSLSDAIASVSRWKLVRAALPHVIQCCGSLLEASDGKGLSASLQKILYILHWMLLDSASECAEASPKEEVCHTRGQGLFSLSSIQLFVYLITPLAEMVSEEDIADNIRLESGMKIWQALWQYRQPDVWCFTAPVKQRKDELPQVTFVRRPTAASIPPNQGIYVGKK
;
A
#
# COMPACT_ATOMS: atom_id res chain seq x y z
N GLN A 1 -20.53 16.06 0.10
CA GLN A 1 -19.84 15.01 -0.67
C GLN A 1 -19.22 13.93 0.23
N PHE A 2 -18.41 14.25 1.24
CA PHE A 2 -17.77 13.23 2.08
C PHE A 2 -18.72 12.30 2.82
N GLN A 3 -19.91 12.76 3.21
CA GLN A 3 -20.90 11.92 3.92
C GLN A 3 -21.41 10.74 3.08
N THR A 4 -21.57 10.92 1.76
CA THR A 4 -21.95 9.82 0.86
C THR A 4 -20.76 8.90 0.62
N PHE A 5 -19.57 9.46 0.44
CA PHE A 5 -18.35 8.68 0.19
C PHE A 5 -17.95 7.81 1.39
N GLU A 6 -18.01 8.35 2.61
CA GLU A 6 -17.78 7.60 3.85
C GLU A 6 -18.73 6.41 3.97
N ARG A 7 -20.03 6.61 3.72
CA ARG A 7 -21.03 5.53 3.77
C ARG A 7 -20.70 4.40 2.80
N VAL A 8 -20.31 4.74 1.57
CA VAL A 8 -19.96 3.75 0.54
C VAL A 8 -18.65 3.03 0.88
N VAL A 9 -17.60 3.75 1.22
CA VAL A 9 -16.25 3.18 1.35
C VAL A 9 -16.02 2.56 2.72
N VAL A 10 -16.34 3.29 3.79
CA VAL A 10 -16.07 2.88 5.18
C VAL A 10 -17.17 1.99 5.71
N GLN A 11 -18.44 2.28 5.41
CA GLN A 11 -19.57 1.52 5.97
C GLN A 11 -20.11 0.43 5.02
N ASN A 12 -19.65 0.40 3.77
CA ASN A 12 -20.14 -0.51 2.72
C ASN A 12 -21.67 -0.38 2.47
N ILE A 13 -22.20 0.82 2.60
CA ILE A 13 -23.63 1.12 2.47
C ILE A 13 -23.89 1.74 1.10
N LEU A 14 -24.61 1.02 0.23
CA LEU A 14 -24.99 1.49 -1.12
C LEU A 14 -26.44 1.99 -1.22
N HIS A 15 -27.25 1.86 -0.15
CA HIS A 15 -28.63 2.32 -0.20
C HIS A 15 -28.73 3.84 -0.36
N GLY A 16 -29.69 4.30 -1.17
CA GLY A 16 -29.89 5.71 -1.47
C GLY A 16 -29.03 6.26 -2.62
N LEU A 17 -28.22 5.42 -3.28
CA LEU A 17 -27.60 5.72 -4.57
C LEU A 17 -28.54 5.35 -5.73
N SER A 18 -28.29 5.89 -6.93
CA SER A 18 -29.03 5.46 -8.12
C SER A 18 -28.74 3.98 -8.41
N PRO A 19 -29.72 3.21 -8.93
CA PRO A 19 -29.53 1.79 -9.22
C PRO A 19 -28.30 1.52 -10.08
N SER A 20 -28.11 2.31 -11.14
CA SER A 20 -26.95 2.23 -12.02
C SER A 20 -25.59 2.40 -11.31
N LEU A 21 -25.52 3.27 -10.31
CA LEU A 21 -24.30 3.51 -9.55
C LEU A 21 -24.07 2.41 -8.52
N SER A 22 -25.13 1.97 -7.84
CA SER A 22 -25.08 0.84 -6.92
C SER A 22 -24.59 -0.43 -7.62
N ASP A 23 -25.15 -0.73 -8.80
CA ASP A 23 -24.78 -1.90 -9.60
C ASP A 23 -23.33 -1.80 -10.10
N ALA A 24 -22.91 -0.62 -10.54
CA ALA A 24 -21.52 -0.38 -10.95
C ALA A 24 -20.54 -0.56 -9.79
N ILE A 25 -20.86 -0.05 -8.60
CA ILE A 25 -20.01 -0.24 -7.42
C ILE A 25 -19.99 -1.71 -6.99
N ALA A 26 -21.13 -2.39 -7.00
CA ALA A 26 -21.24 -3.80 -6.65
C ALA A 26 -20.51 -4.73 -7.64
N SER A 27 -20.31 -4.30 -8.89
CA SER A 27 -19.56 -5.05 -9.91
C SER A 27 -18.06 -5.16 -9.62
N VAL A 28 -17.53 -4.36 -8.68
CA VAL A 28 -16.11 -4.35 -8.31
C VAL A 28 -15.97 -4.72 -6.83
N SER A 29 -14.98 -5.54 -6.49
CA SER A 29 -14.70 -5.86 -5.08
C SER A 29 -14.43 -4.59 -4.27
N ARG A 30 -14.95 -4.52 -3.03
CA ARG A 30 -14.74 -3.41 -2.10
C ARG A 30 -13.26 -3.03 -1.96
N TRP A 31 -12.37 -4.02 -1.87
CA TRP A 31 -10.92 -3.78 -1.78
C TRP A 31 -10.34 -3.02 -2.99
N LYS A 32 -10.75 -3.37 -4.22
CA LYS A 32 -10.32 -2.67 -5.43
C LYS A 32 -10.82 -1.21 -5.44
N LEU A 33 -12.05 -0.97 -4.99
CA LEU A 33 -12.60 0.38 -4.85
C LEU A 33 -11.78 1.21 -3.85
N VAL A 34 -11.49 0.66 -2.66
CA VAL A 34 -10.66 1.31 -1.63
C VAL A 34 -9.28 1.65 -2.18
N ARG A 35 -8.62 0.70 -2.85
CA ARG A 35 -7.28 0.93 -3.44
C ARG A 35 -7.29 2.00 -4.52
N ALA A 36 -8.33 2.03 -5.36
CA ALA A 36 -8.46 3.05 -6.41
C ALA A 36 -8.72 4.44 -5.82
N ALA A 37 -9.46 4.52 -4.71
CA ALA A 37 -9.80 5.79 -4.09
C ALA A 37 -8.70 6.40 -3.21
N LEU A 38 -7.80 5.58 -2.65
CA LEU A 38 -6.80 6.03 -1.66
C LEU A 38 -5.96 7.23 -2.14
N PRO A 39 -5.37 7.26 -3.35
CA PRO A 39 -4.56 8.39 -3.79
C PRO A 39 -5.33 9.72 -3.80
N HIS A 40 -6.62 9.67 -4.15
CA HIS A 40 -7.49 10.85 -4.16
C HIS A 40 -7.82 11.32 -2.74
N VAL A 41 -8.05 10.39 -1.81
CA VAL A 41 -8.25 10.72 -0.39
C VAL A 41 -7.01 11.36 0.21
N ILE A 42 -5.82 10.83 -0.09
CA ILE A 42 -4.54 11.41 0.35
C ILE A 42 -4.39 12.83 -0.21
N GLN A 43 -4.62 13.02 -1.51
CA GLN A 43 -4.52 14.34 -2.15
C GLN A 43 -5.49 15.35 -1.50
N CYS A 44 -6.76 14.96 -1.31
CA CYS A 44 -7.74 15.81 -0.65
C CYS A 44 -7.35 16.14 0.79
N CYS A 45 -6.81 15.17 1.53
CA CYS A 45 -6.31 15.37 2.89
C CYS A 45 -5.12 16.35 2.91
N GLY A 46 -4.14 16.17 2.02
CA GLY A 46 -2.99 17.06 1.89
C GLY A 46 -3.40 18.50 1.58
N SER A 47 -4.28 18.70 0.60
CA SER A 47 -4.79 20.05 0.28
C SER A 47 -5.57 20.69 1.42
N LEU A 48 -6.33 19.91 2.20
CA LEU A 48 -7.06 20.43 3.37
C LEU A 48 -6.13 20.74 4.56
N LEU A 49 -5.05 19.97 4.73
CA LEU A 49 -4.01 20.25 5.73
C LEU A 49 -3.21 21.50 5.36
N GLU A 50 -2.83 21.63 4.09
CA GLU A 50 -2.09 22.80 3.59
C GLU A 50 -2.89 24.10 3.73
N ALA A 51 -4.22 24.02 3.53
CA ALA A 51 -5.12 25.15 3.71
C ALA A 51 -5.49 25.42 5.19
N SER A 52 -5.09 24.55 6.12
CA SER A 52 -5.37 24.71 7.55
C SER A 52 -4.53 25.84 8.15
N ASP A 53 -5.08 26.59 9.11
CA ASP A 53 -4.37 27.64 9.83
C ASP A 53 -3.69 27.14 11.12
N GLY A 54 -3.73 25.82 11.36
CA GLY A 54 -3.19 25.17 12.55
C GLY A 54 -3.99 25.41 13.82
N LYS A 55 -5.16 26.07 13.75
CA LYS A 55 -6.03 26.32 14.91
C LYS A 55 -7.13 25.26 15.02
N GLY A 56 -6.69 24.01 15.00
CA GLY A 56 -7.52 22.82 15.09
C GLY A 56 -8.15 22.38 13.76
N LEU A 57 -8.71 21.18 13.76
CA LEU A 57 -9.20 20.55 12.53
C LEU A 57 -10.60 21.00 12.14
N SER A 58 -10.76 21.52 10.92
CA SER A 58 -12.09 21.77 10.34
C SER A 58 -12.92 20.48 10.21
N ALA A 59 -14.25 20.59 10.23
CA ALA A 59 -15.14 19.42 10.11
C ALA A 59 -14.92 18.60 8.82
N SER A 60 -14.51 19.25 7.73
CA SER A 60 -14.16 18.56 6.48
C SER A 60 -12.84 17.80 6.61
N LEU A 61 -11.84 18.40 7.26
CA LEU A 61 -10.54 17.79 7.51
C LEU A 61 -10.65 16.60 8.47
N GLN A 62 -11.42 16.72 9.55
CA GLN A 62 -11.70 15.60 10.45
C GLN A 62 -12.33 14.41 9.72
N LYS A 63 -13.30 14.66 8.83
CA LYS A 63 -13.96 13.58 8.07
C LYS A 63 -13.00 12.90 7.08
N ILE A 64 -12.20 13.67 6.34
CA ILE A 64 -11.25 13.06 5.39
C ILE A 64 -10.14 12.29 6.13
N LEU A 65 -9.68 12.81 7.29
CA LEU A 65 -8.72 12.13 8.15
C LEU A 65 -9.28 10.82 8.69
N TYR A 66 -10.52 10.81 9.17
CA TYR A 66 -11.20 9.60 9.60
C TYR A 66 -11.21 8.53 8.50
N ILE A 67 -11.61 8.93 7.28
CA ILE A 67 -11.65 8.01 6.14
C ILE A 67 -10.23 7.52 5.81
N LEU A 68 -9.24 8.41 5.80
CA LEU A 68 -7.84 8.06 5.53
C LEU A 68 -7.28 7.09 6.58
N HIS A 69 -7.53 7.33 7.87
CA HIS A 69 -7.12 6.43 8.96
C HIS A 69 -7.74 5.05 8.78
N TRP A 70 -9.05 4.97 8.58
CA TRP A 70 -9.72 3.69 8.34
C TRP A 70 -9.15 2.96 7.11
N MET A 71 -8.88 3.69 6.02
CA MET A 71 -8.26 3.11 4.84
C MET A 71 -6.88 2.52 5.16
N LEU A 72 -6.03 3.24 5.89
CA LEU A 72 -4.67 2.79 6.19
C LEU A 72 -4.61 1.68 7.24
N LEU A 73 -5.56 1.63 8.18
CA LEU A 73 -5.52 0.75 9.33
C LEU A 73 -6.36 -0.53 9.16
N ASP A 74 -7.61 -0.39 8.75
CA ASP A 74 -8.61 -1.44 8.93
C ASP A 74 -9.14 -1.99 7.60
N SER A 75 -9.10 -1.18 6.54
CA SER A 75 -9.76 -1.52 5.27
C SER A 75 -9.30 -2.82 4.62
N ALA A 76 -8.02 -3.18 4.77
CA ALA A 76 -7.47 -4.43 4.24
C ALA A 76 -8.10 -5.66 4.92
N SER A 77 -8.23 -5.62 6.25
CA SER A 77 -8.84 -6.68 7.05
C SER A 77 -10.34 -6.76 6.77
N GLU A 78 -11.04 -5.62 6.87
CA GLU A 78 -12.49 -5.57 6.68
C GLU A 78 -12.94 -5.96 5.27
N CYS A 79 -12.11 -5.72 4.25
CA CYS A 79 -12.43 -6.14 2.89
C CYS A 79 -12.12 -7.63 2.63
N ALA A 80 -11.25 -8.26 3.43
CA ALA A 80 -10.93 -9.68 3.27
C ALA A 80 -12.07 -10.58 3.75
N GLU A 81 -12.71 -10.22 4.87
CA GLU A 81 -13.84 -10.94 5.48
C GLU A 81 -15.09 -11.00 4.59
N ALA A 82 -15.20 -10.11 3.59
CA ALA A 82 -16.35 -10.03 2.70
C ALA A 82 -16.28 -10.98 1.47
N SER A 83 -15.15 -11.68 1.28
CA SER A 83 -14.96 -12.60 0.15
C SER A 83 -15.32 -14.05 0.52
N PRO A 84 -16.15 -14.76 -0.27
CA PRO A 84 -16.42 -16.18 -0.03
C PRO A 84 -15.12 -16.98 -0.22
N LYS A 85 -14.87 -17.92 0.69
CA LYS A 85 -13.60 -18.66 0.89
C LYS A 85 -13.13 -19.56 -0.28
N GLU A 86 -13.66 -19.41 -1.49
CA GLU A 86 -13.40 -20.34 -2.61
C GLU A 86 -12.32 -19.89 -3.61
N GLU A 87 -11.78 -18.67 -3.54
CA GLU A 87 -10.64 -18.27 -4.37
C GLU A 87 -9.30 -18.41 -3.62
N VAL A 88 -9.00 -19.64 -3.20
CA VAL A 88 -7.71 -20.05 -2.61
C VAL A 88 -6.67 -20.21 -3.73
N CYS A 89 -6.37 -19.16 -4.48
CA CYS A 89 -5.13 -19.06 -5.27
C CYS A 89 -5.11 -17.70 -5.97
N HIS A 90 -4.61 -16.63 -5.33
CA HIS A 90 -3.79 -15.56 -5.94
C HIS A 90 -3.33 -14.59 -4.83
N THR A 91 -2.13 -14.81 -4.29
CA THR A 91 -0.92 -13.98 -4.53
C THR A 91 -0.53 -13.09 -3.34
N ARG A 92 0.75 -13.22 -2.95
CA ARG A 92 1.51 -12.33 -2.05
C ARG A 92 1.18 -10.86 -2.35
N GLY A 93 0.38 -10.20 -1.50
CA GLY A 93 -0.01 -8.80 -1.67
C GLY A 93 -1.49 -8.48 -1.45
N GLN A 94 -2.32 -9.48 -1.08
CA GLN A 94 -3.66 -9.20 -0.57
C GLN A 94 -3.59 -8.23 0.62
N GLY A 95 -4.41 -7.18 0.59
CA GLY A 95 -4.42 -6.17 1.66
C GLY A 95 -3.31 -5.11 1.59
N LEU A 96 -2.51 -5.02 0.52
CA LEU A 96 -1.50 -3.97 0.37
C LEU A 96 -1.92 -2.86 -0.59
N PHE A 97 -1.61 -1.62 -0.20
CA PHE A 97 -1.64 -0.46 -1.09
C PHE A 97 -0.44 -0.47 -2.04
N SER A 98 -0.53 0.28 -3.14
CA SER A 98 0.60 0.45 -4.04
C SER A 98 1.70 1.27 -3.37
N LEU A 99 2.97 0.98 -3.66
CA LEU A 99 4.08 1.78 -3.15
C LEU A 99 3.91 3.26 -3.52
N SER A 100 3.42 3.56 -4.73
CA SER A 100 3.16 4.93 -5.18
C SER A 100 2.13 5.65 -4.31
N SER A 101 1.10 4.95 -3.83
CA SER A 101 0.11 5.54 -2.90
C SER A 101 0.73 5.85 -1.53
N ILE A 102 1.59 4.97 -1.03
CA ILE A 102 2.30 5.19 0.24
C ILE A 102 3.31 6.33 0.10
N GLN A 103 4.06 6.38 -1.01
CA GLN A 103 4.95 7.51 -1.32
C GLN A 103 4.19 8.83 -1.39
N LEU A 104 3.01 8.85 -2.02
CA LEU A 104 2.17 10.03 -2.08
C LEU A 104 1.74 10.50 -0.68
N PHE A 105 1.36 9.57 0.22
CA PHE A 105 1.07 9.90 1.62
C PHE A 105 2.28 10.56 2.28
N VAL A 106 3.46 9.95 2.16
CA VAL A 106 4.68 10.47 2.79
C VAL A 106 5.02 11.86 2.25
N TYR A 107 4.87 12.11 0.95
CA TYR A 107 5.23 13.41 0.38
C TYR A 107 4.23 14.52 0.66
N LEU A 108 2.95 14.21 0.86
CA LEU A 108 1.93 15.23 1.05
C LEU A 108 1.53 15.43 2.50
N ILE A 109 1.55 14.37 3.32
CA ILE A 109 1.03 14.42 4.69
C ILE A 109 2.17 14.62 5.69
N THR A 110 3.29 13.91 5.55
CA THR A 110 4.40 14.00 6.52
C THR A 110 4.96 15.42 6.69
N PRO A 111 5.16 16.24 5.64
CA PRO A 111 5.61 17.62 5.80
C PRO A 111 4.60 18.53 6.53
N LEU A 112 3.34 18.12 6.61
CA LEU A 112 2.24 18.86 7.22
C LEU A 112 1.83 18.26 8.58
N ALA A 113 2.65 17.37 9.16
CA ALA A 113 2.31 16.66 10.40
C ALA A 113 2.06 17.60 11.58
N GLU A 114 2.74 18.75 11.64
CA GLU A 114 2.56 19.77 12.69
C GLU A 114 1.22 20.51 12.60
N MET A 115 0.51 20.43 11.47
CA MET A 115 -0.83 21.02 11.31
C MET A 115 -1.92 20.24 12.04
N VAL A 116 -1.58 19.06 12.55
CA VAL A 116 -2.44 18.21 13.37
C VAL A 116 -1.78 18.10 14.73
N SER A 117 -2.49 18.49 15.78
CA SER A 117 -2.01 18.37 17.16
C SER A 117 -2.40 17.01 17.77
N GLU A 118 -1.77 16.67 18.91
CA GLU A 118 -2.16 15.49 19.68
C GLU A 118 -3.60 15.62 20.20
N GLU A 119 -3.99 16.80 20.66
CA GLU A 119 -5.34 17.13 21.15
C GLU A 119 -6.39 16.92 20.05
N ASP A 120 -6.11 17.36 18.83
CA ASP A 120 -7.00 17.19 17.67
C ASP A 120 -7.37 15.72 17.40
N ILE A 121 -6.44 14.80 17.68
CA ILE A 121 -6.63 13.36 17.50
C ILE A 121 -7.23 12.72 18.76
N ALA A 122 -6.74 13.08 19.95
CA ALA A 122 -7.13 12.47 21.21
C ALA A 122 -8.57 12.85 21.63
N ASP A 123 -8.97 14.11 21.43
CA ASP A 123 -10.29 14.60 21.81
C ASP A 123 -11.40 14.15 20.84
N ASN A 124 -11.01 13.64 19.67
CA ASN A 124 -11.92 13.13 18.65
C ASN A 124 -11.90 11.60 18.58
N ILE A 125 -12.87 10.96 19.24
CA ILE A 125 -13.05 9.50 19.28
C ILE A 125 -12.95 8.84 17.89
N ARG A 126 -13.37 9.52 16.83
CA ARG A 126 -13.29 8.97 15.47
C ARG A 126 -11.86 8.92 14.94
N LEU A 127 -11.01 9.84 15.36
CA LEU A 127 -9.62 9.96 14.89
C LEU A 127 -8.62 9.18 15.75
N GLU A 128 -9.01 8.83 16.98
CA GLU A 128 -8.18 8.14 17.97
C GLU A 128 -7.41 6.93 17.39
N SER A 129 -8.04 6.12 16.53
CA SER A 129 -7.38 4.97 15.89
C SER A 129 -6.13 5.35 15.08
N GLY A 130 -6.11 6.57 14.53
CA GLY A 130 -5.00 7.15 13.79
C GLY A 130 -3.82 7.59 14.65
N MET A 131 -3.94 7.61 15.98
CA MET A 131 -2.90 8.13 16.89
C MET A 131 -1.53 7.48 16.64
N LYS A 132 -1.48 6.17 16.44
CA LYS A 132 -0.22 5.44 16.15
C LYS A 132 0.48 5.91 14.86
N ILE A 133 -0.27 6.43 13.88
CA ILE A 133 0.30 7.01 12.66
C ILE A 133 0.92 8.37 13.01
N TRP A 134 0.14 9.26 13.62
CA TRP A 134 0.58 10.62 13.95
C TRP A 134 1.74 10.65 14.93
N GLN A 135 1.69 9.82 15.99
CA GLN A 135 2.76 9.70 16.97
C GLN A 135 4.10 9.33 16.32
N ALA A 136 4.10 8.43 15.34
CA ALA A 136 5.30 8.10 14.59
C ALA A 136 5.77 9.27 13.72
N LEU A 137 4.84 9.96 13.04
CA LEU A 137 5.16 11.12 12.19
C LEU A 137 5.78 12.28 13.00
N TRP A 138 5.20 12.66 14.15
CA TRP A 138 5.75 13.70 15.02
C TRP A 138 7.13 13.34 15.58
N GLN A 139 7.45 12.04 15.68
CA GLN A 139 8.75 11.54 16.10
C GLN A 139 9.72 11.31 14.94
N TYR A 140 9.34 11.69 13.71
CA TYR A 140 10.12 11.45 12.48
C TYR A 140 10.46 9.97 12.26
N ARG A 141 9.54 9.07 12.65
CA ARG A 141 9.67 7.62 12.50
C ARG A 141 8.62 7.05 11.55
N GLN A 142 8.91 5.87 11.04
CA GLN A 142 7.95 5.08 10.28
C GLN A 142 6.81 4.61 11.20
N PRO A 143 5.53 4.78 10.81
CA PRO A 143 4.40 4.19 11.53
C PRO A 143 4.50 2.66 11.56
N ASP A 144 4.33 2.07 12.75
CA ASP A 144 4.24 0.61 12.91
C ASP A 144 2.85 0.10 12.55
N VAL A 145 2.52 0.23 11.27
CA VAL A 145 1.25 -0.17 10.67
C VAL A 145 1.57 -0.96 9.41
N TRP A 146 0.83 -2.05 9.18
CA TRP A 146 1.09 -3.01 8.11
C TRP A 146 1.28 -2.37 6.72
N CYS A 147 0.47 -1.36 6.37
CA CYS A 147 0.57 -0.69 5.08
C CYS A 147 1.90 0.09 4.87
N PHE A 148 2.60 0.45 5.95
CA PHE A 148 3.89 1.11 5.90
C PHE A 148 5.05 0.12 6.10
N THR A 149 4.87 -0.98 6.83
CA THR A 149 5.93 -1.94 7.16
C THR A 149 5.99 -3.16 6.22
N ALA A 150 5.00 -3.36 5.36
CA ALA A 150 4.93 -4.50 4.48
C ALA A 150 6.16 -4.62 3.56
N PRO A 151 6.77 -5.82 3.43
CA PRO A 151 7.93 -6.01 2.57
C PRO A 151 7.54 -5.82 1.10
N VAL A 152 8.13 -4.82 0.47
CA VAL A 152 7.98 -4.62 -0.98
C VAL A 152 9.01 -5.50 -1.69
N LYS A 153 8.54 -6.44 -2.51
CA LYS A 153 9.43 -7.14 -3.43
C LYS A 153 9.97 -6.10 -4.42
N GLN A 154 11.24 -5.72 -4.28
CA GLN A 154 11.92 -4.91 -5.29
C GLN A 154 11.72 -5.62 -6.63
N ARG A 155 11.12 -4.93 -7.62
CA ARG A 155 11.24 -5.38 -9.00
C ARG A 155 12.73 -5.33 -9.31
N LYS A 156 13.40 -6.47 -9.25
CA LYS A 156 14.65 -6.63 -9.99
C LYS A 156 14.21 -6.48 -11.44
N ASP A 157 14.60 -5.39 -12.09
CA ASP A 157 14.61 -5.38 -13.55
C ASP A 157 15.37 -6.64 -13.93
N GLU A 158 14.67 -7.59 -14.56
CA GLU A 158 15.32 -8.76 -15.12
C GLU A 158 16.23 -8.23 -16.23
N LEU A 159 17.47 -7.89 -15.85
CA LEU A 159 18.53 -7.64 -16.81
C LEU A 159 18.49 -8.84 -17.78
N PRO A 160 18.38 -8.61 -19.10
CA PRO A 160 18.30 -9.68 -20.06
C PRO A 160 19.45 -10.65 -19.75
N GLN A 161 19.10 -11.90 -19.46
CA GLN A 161 20.04 -12.96 -19.15
C GLN A 161 20.94 -13.13 -20.38
N VAL A 162 22.07 -12.41 -20.43
CA VAL A 162 23.10 -12.63 -21.42
C VAL A 162 23.69 -14.00 -21.10
N THR A 163 23.22 -15.00 -21.84
CA THR A 163 23.69 -16.37 -21.74
C THR A 163 25.13 -16.35 -22.24
N PHE A 164 26.09 -16.33 -21.32
CA PHE A 164 27.48 -16.59 -21.69
C PHE A 164 27.56 -18.05 -22.15
N VAL A 165 27.60 -18.24 -23.47
CA VAL A 165 27.97 -19.51 -24.09
C VAL A 165 29.38 -19.84 -23.62
N ARG A 166 29.50 -20.72 -22.62
CA ARG A 166 30.78 -21.32 -22.24
C ARG A 166 31.24 -22.18 -23.42
N ARG A 167 32.31 -21.79 -24.09
CA ARG A 167 33.07 -22.68 -24.99
C ARG A 167 33.49 -23.92 -24.20
N PRO A 168 33.32 -25.15 -24.74
CA PRO A 168 33.86 -26.34 -24.11
C PRO A 168 35.39 -26.27 -24.17
N THR A 169 36.03 -26.13 -23.02
CA THR A 169 37.47 -26.39 -22.87
C THR A 169 37.66 -27.90 -22.87
N ALA A 170 38.35 -28.42 -23.88
CA ALA A 170 38.69 -29.83 -23.98
C ALA A 170 39.53 -30.28 -22.77
N ALA A 171 39.10 -31.35 -22.10
CA ALA A 171 39.93 -32.07 -21.13
C ALA A 171 39.50 -33.54 -21.05
N SER A 172 40.29 -34.44 -21.66
CA SER A 172 40.38 -35.84 -21.23
C SER A 172 41.58 -36.57 -21.87
N ILE A 173 42.64 -36.78 -21.08
CA ILE A 173 43.68 -37.84 -21.20
C ILE A 173 44.13 -38.11 -19.74
N PRO A 174 44.63 -39.30 -19.26
CA PRO A 174 45.04 -40.62 -19.87
C PRO A 174 44.37 -41.86 -19.17
N PRO A 175 44.70 -43.18 -19.42
CA PRO A 175 46.07 -43.74 -19.60
C PRO A 175 46.32 -44.93 -20.56
N ASN A 176 47.63 -45.11 -20.82
CA ASN A 176 48.37 -46.28 -21.31
C ASN A 176 48.30 -46.65 -22.82
N GLN A 177 49.39 -46.38 -23.55
CA GLN A 177 50.35 -47.39 -24.05
C GLN A 177 51.45 -46.76 -24.92
N GLY A 178 52.71 -47.18 -24.71
CA GLY A 178 53.77 -47.14 -25.73
C GLY A 178 54.97 -46.23 -25.45
N ILE A 179 55.92 -46.68 -24.62
CA ILE A 179 57.31 -46.21 -24.68
C ILE A 179 58.05 -47.07 -25.72
N TYR A 180 58.57 -46.46 -26.79
CA TYR A 180 59.62 -47.04 -27.61
C TYR A 180 60.82 -46.11 -27.64
N VAL A 181 61.90 -46.56 -27.03
CA VAL A 181 63.23 -45.93 -27.02
C VAL A 181 63.94 -46.33 -28.31
N GLY A 182 64.42 -45.35 -29.08
CA GLY A 182 65.21 -45.57 -30.28
C GLY A 182 66.53 -46.32 -29.96
N LYS A 183 66.82 -47.36 -30.74
CA LYS A 183 68.13 -48.04 -30.72
C LYS A 183 69.15 -47.27 -31.56
N LYS A 184 70.41 -47.29 -31.09
CA LYS A 184 71.61 -47.04 -31.89
C LYS A 184 71.85 -48.16 -32.88
#